data_AF-A0A962UUR7-F1
#
_entry.id   AF-A0A962UUR7-F1
#
_cell.length_a   1.000
_cell.length_b   1.000
_cell.length_c   1.000
_cell.angle_alpha   90.00
_cell.angle_beta   90.00
_cell.angle_gamma   90.00
#
_symmetry.space_group_name_H-M   'P 1'
#
loop_
_entity.id
_entity.type
_entity.pdbx_description
1 polymer ?
#
loop_
_entity_poly.entity_id
_entity_poly.type
_entity_poly.pdbx_seq_one_letter_code
_entity_poly.pdbx_strand_id
1 'polypeptide(L)'
;VYLSGDTGITAEQDLVVRQHYGAKLVVMNIGDTFTTGPKEAAYVINTLIKPTAVIASHANERATEDGKVIAGTKTETFMKASAV
;
A
#
# COMPACT_ATOMS: atom_id res chain seq x y z
N VAL A 1 4.55 -12.49 5.49
CA VAL A 1 4.25 -11.03 5.59
C VAL A 1 5.28 -10.30 4.75
N TYR A 2 4.90 -9.24 4.04
CA TYR A 2 5.82 -8.40 3.25
C TYR A 2 5.75 -6.95 3.71
N LEU A 3 6.91 -6.32 3.93
CA LEU A 3 7.04 -4.88 4.20
C LEU A 3 7.65 -4.25 2.95
N SER A 4 6.95 -3.31 2.32
CA SER A 4 7.40 -2.72 1.05
C SER A 4 8.75 -2.01 1.16
N GLY A 5 9.01 -1.44 2.34
CA GLY A 5 10.03 -0.41 2.49
C GLY A 5 9.71 0.81 1.62
N ASP A 6 10.67 1.71 1.52
CA ASP A 6 10.60 2.84 0.60
C ASP A 6 10.92 2.33 -0.80
N THR A 7 9.91 2.29 -1.65
CA THR A 7 10.00 1.69 -2.99
C THR A 7 8.99 2.34 -3.93
N GLY A 8 9.23 2.17 -5.22
CA GLY A 8 8.28 2.45 -6.29
C GLY A 8 7.50 1.20 -6.72
N ILE A 9 6.97 1.23 -7.93
CA ILE A 9 6.40 0.03 -8.56
C ILE A 9 7.54 -0.79 -9.15
N THR A 10 7.63 -2.07 -8.79
CA THR A 10 8.68 -2.96 -9.30
C THR A 10 8.12 -4.34 -9.67
N ALA A 11 8.73 -5.02 -10.64
CA ALA A 11 8.25 -6.32 -11.12
C ALA A 11 8.38 -7.43 -10.05
N GLU A 12 9.31 -7.28 -9.11
CA GLU A 12 9.55 -8.20 -8.00
C GLU A 12 8.35 -8.30 -7.05
N GLN A 13 7.50 -7.27 -7.00
CA GLN A 13 6.24 -7.32 -6.24
C GLN A 13 5.33 -8.43 -6.78
N ASP A 14 5.36 -8.72 -8.08
CA ASP A 14 4.66 -9.87 -8.65
C ASP A 14 5.50 -11.15 -8.55
N LEU A 15 6.72 -11.12 -9.07
CA LEU A 15 7.54 -12.33 -9.24
C LEU A 15 8.02 -12.91 -7.90
N VAL A 16 8.48 -12.07 -6.99
CA VAL A 16 9.09 -12.50 -5.73
C VAL A 16 8.05 -12.52 -4.62
N VAL A 17 7.32 -11.42 -4.43
CA VAL A 17 6.40 -11.30 -3.28
C VAL A 17 5.15 -12.16 -3.46
N ARG A 18 4.49 -12.08 -4.62
CA ARG A 18 3.29 -12.89 -4.89
C ARG A 18 3.62 -14.31 -5.32
N GLN A 19 4.40 -14.49 -6.38
CA GLN A 19 4.55 -15.82 -6.98
C GLN A 19 5.48 -16.73 -6.18
N HIS A 20 6.66 -16.24 -5.77
CA HIS A 20 7.62 -17.06 -5.03
C HIS A 20 7.24 -17.24 -3.55
N TYR A 21 6.99 -16.14 -2.83
CA TYR A 21 6.72 -16.19 -1.38
C TYR A 21 5.24 -16.27 -1.01
N GLY A 22 4.31 -15.93 -1.91
CA GLY A 22 2.88 -16.04 -1.63
C GLY A 22 2.39 -15.13 -0.49
N ALA A 23 2.96 -13.95 -0.31
CA ALA A 23 2.65 -13.08 0.82
C ALA A 23 1.16 -12.70 0.89
N LYS A 24 0.53 -12.93 2.06
CA LYS A 24 -0.91 -12.66 2.29
C LYS A 24 -1.21 -11.41 3.10
N LEU A 25 -0.21 -10.86 3.78
CA LEU A 25 -0.29 -9.59 4.50
C LEU A 25 0.85 -8.70 4.00
N VAL A 26 0.49 -7.47 3.63
CA VAL A 26 1.42 -6.45 3.15
C VAL A 26 1.34 -5.21 4.04
N VAL A 27 2.50 -4.65 4.39
CA VAL A 27 2.62 -3.28 4.90
C VAL A 27 3.12 -2.43 3.74
N MET A 28 2.29 -1.52 3.24
CA MET A 28 2.52 -0.77 2.01
C MET A 28 2.71 0.72 2.31
N ASN A 29 3.84 1.28 1.89
CA ASN A 29 4.09 2.71 2.00
C ASN A 29 3.24 3.49 0.99
N ILE A 30 2.57 4.56 1.43
CA ILE A 30 1.65 5.38 0.62
C ILE A 30 2.03 6.87 0.63
N GLY A 31 3.29 7.16 0.91
CA GLY A 31 3.77 8.50 1.24
C GLY A 31 3.91 9.45 0.07
N ASP A 32 3.93 8.93 -1.17
CA ASP A 32 4.31 9.68 -2.36
C ASP A 32 5.78 10.18 -2.27
N THR A 33 6.23 11.02 -3.20
CA THR A 33 7.54 11.69 -3.30
C THR A 33 8.78 10.79 -3.31
N PHE A 34 9.02 10.04 -2.24
CA PHE A 34 10.14 9.11 -2.06
C PHE A 34 9.70 7.64 -2.06
N THR A 35 8.38 7.40 -2.09
CA THR A 35 7.75 6.08 -2.10
C THR A 35 6.58 6.11 -3.08
N THR A 36 5.95 4.96 -3.32
CA THR A 36 4.67 4.92 -4.03
C THR A 36 3.65 5.89 -3.43
N GLY A 37 3.00 6.67 -4.27
CA GLY A 37 1.80 7.39 -3.90
C GLY A 37 0.63 6.45 -3.60
N PRO A 38 -0.47 6.93 -3.00
CA PRO A 38 -1.60 6.09 -2.62
C PRO A 38 -2.24 5.33 -3.79
N LYS A 39 -2.27 5.91 -5.00
CA LYS A 39 -2.80 5.23 -6.20
C LYS A 39 -1.84 4.18 -6.76
N GLU A 40 -0.54 4.46 -6.72
CA GLU A 40 0.50 3.51 -7.15
C GLU A 40 0.54 2.32 -6.20
N ALA A 41 0.49 2.57 -4.89
CA ALA A 41 0.37 1.54 -3.88
C ALA A 41 -0.87 0.67 -4.09
N ALA A 42 -2.03 1.28 -4.40
CA ALA A 42 -3.24 0.52 -4.74
C ALA A 42 -3.05 -0.35 -6.00
N TYR A 43 -2.34 0.15 -7.03
CA TYR A 43 -1.99 -0.66 -8.20
C TYR A 43 -1.12 -1.87 -7.83
N VAL A 44 -0.11 -1.68 -6.98
CA VAL A 44 0.75 -2.76 -6.47
C VAL A 44 -0.08 -3.82 -5.75
N ILE A 45 -0.97 -3.41 -4.85
CA ILE A 45 -1.83 -4.33 -4.09
C ILE A 45 -2.81 -5.07 -5.00
N ASN A 46 -3.52 -4.36 -5.86
CA ASN A 46 -4.60 -4.92 -6.68
C ASN A 46 -4.05 -5.81 -7.83
N THR A 47 -2.90 -5.45 -8.39
CA THR A 47 -2.42 -6.03 -9.65
C THR A 47 -1.23 -6.95 -9.45
N LEU A 48 -0.26 -6.56 -8.62
CA LEU A 48 1.02 -7.25 -8.53
C LEU A 48 1.04 -8.24 -7.35
N ILE A 49 0.75 -7.77 -6.14
CA ILE A 49 0.89 -8.60 -4.94
C ILE A 49 -0.36 -9.45 -4.66
N LYS A 50 -1.56 -8.89 -4.84
CA LYS A 50 -2.85 -9.54 -4.57
C LYS A 50 -2.92 -10.22 -3.17
N PRO A 51 -2.60 -9.49 -2.08
CA PRO A 51 -2.64 -10.05 -0.73
C PRO A 51 -4.08 -10.21 -0.22
N THR A 52 -4.24 -10.84 0.93
CA THR A 52 -5.53 -10.95 1.63
C THR A 52 -5.83 -9.74 2.52
N ALA A 53 -4.79 -9.07 3.02
CA ALA A 53 -4.90 -7.87 3.83
C ALA A 53 -3.73 -6.92 3.60
N VAL A 54 -3.97 -5.62 3.80
CA VAL A 54 -2.96 -4.57 3.68
C VAL A 54 -3.03 -3.60 4.86
N ILE A 55 -1.87 -3.15 5.33
CA ILE A 55 -1.70 -2.05 6.28
C ILE A 55 -1.06 -0.89 5.51
N ALA A 56 -1.76 0.24 5.41
CA ALA A 56 -1.20 1.47 4.88
C ALA A 56 -0.18 2.06 5.88
N SER A 57 1.00 2.42 5.39
CA SER A 57 2.13 2.93 6.17
C SER A 57 2.75 4.16 5.50
N HIS A 58 3.62 4.86 6.22
CA HIS A 58 4.47 5.93 5.67
C HIS A 58 3.67 7.04 4.94
N ALA A 59 2.45 7.36 5.39
CA ALA A 59 1.63 8.39 4.75
C ALA A 59 2.19 9.82 4.90
N ASN A 60 3.03 10.04 5.93
CA ASN A 60 3.60 11.35 6.28
C ASN A 60 2.54 12.44 6.46
N GLU A 61 1.41 12.09 7.07
CA GLU A 61 0.30 12.98 7.33
C GLU A 61 -0.47 12.53 8.58
N ARG A 62 -1.23 13.45 9.18
CA ARG A 62 -2.25 13.06 10.15
C ARG A 62 -3.42 12.45 9.38
N ALA A 63 -3.49 11.12 9.39
CA ALA A 63 -4.49 10.36 8.63
C ALA A 63 -5.82 10.17 9.34
N THR A 64 -5.83 10.24 10.68
CA THR A 64 -7.01 9.95 11.51
C THR A 64 -7.24 10.97 12.61
N GLU A 65 -8.51 11.10 13.00
CA GLU A 65 -8.99 11.87 14.14
C GLU A 65 -10.10 11.05 14.82
N ASP A 66 -10.03 10.87 16.15
CA ASP A 66 -11.01 10.10 16.93
C ASP A 66 -11.31 8.71 16.36
N GLY A 67 -10.29 8.04 15.82
CA GLY A 67 -10.41 6.71 15.20
C GLY A 67 -11.06 6.70 13.81
N LYS A 68 -11.33 7.86 13.21
CA LYS A 68 -11.90 7.99 11.86
C LYS A 68 -10.87 8.55 10.90
N VAL A 69 -10.91 8.09 9.65
CA VAL A 69 -10.06 8.61 8.58
C VAL A 69 -10.52 10.02 8.19
N ILE A 70 -9.55 10.93 8.06
CA ILE A 70 -9.80 12.32 7.66
C ILE A 70 -9.95 12.38 6.14
N ALA A 71 -10.98 13.10 5.67
CA ALA A 71 -11.25 13.27 4.24
C ALA A 71 -10.11 14.00 3.52
N GLY A 72 -9.79 13.57 2.30
CA GLY A 72 -8.73 14.18 1.49
C GLY A 72 -7.30 13.75 1.85
N THR A 73 -7.13 12.88 2.84
CA THR A 73 -5.82 12.28 3.17
C THR A 73 -5.37 11.29 2.09
N LYS A 74 -4.06 11.05 1.99
CA LYS A 74 -3.50 9.95 1.18
C LYS A 74 -4.05 8.60 1.66
N THR A 75 -4.26 8.45 2.97
CA THR A 75 -4.87 7.25 3.55
C THR A 75 -6.29 7.02 3.01
N GLU A 76 -7.13 8.06 2.99
CA GLU A 76 -8.46 7.95 2.38
C GLU A 76 -8.37 7.62 0.88
N THR A 77 -7.43 8.24 0.17
CA THR A 77 -7.20 8.00 -1.25
C THR A 77 -6.81 6.55 -1.53
N PHE A 78 -5.91 5.99 -0.71
CA PHE A 78 -5.50 4.59 -0.80
C PHE A 78 -6.67 3.66 -0.49
N MET A 79 -7.43 3.91 0.58
CA MET A 79 -8.59 3.09 0.94
C MET A 79 -9.67 3.07 -0.15
N LYS A 80 -9.88 4.19 -0.85
CA LYS A 80 -10.82 4.25 -1.98
C LYS A 80 -10.33 3.52 -3.23
N ALA A 81 -9.02 3.36 -3.40
CA ALA A 81 -8.41 2.77 -4.58
C ALA A 81 -8.02 1.29 -4.41
N SER A 82 -7.72 0.86 -3.19
CA SER A 82 -7.44 -0.54 -2.85
C SER A 82 -8.72 -1.38 -2.95
N ALA A 83 -8.60 -2.58 -3.51
CA ALA A 83 -9.66 -3.58 -3.52
C ALA A 83 -9.55 -4.59 -2.36
N VAL A 84 -8.53 -4.43 -1.52
CA VAL A 84 -8.23 -5.22 -0.32
C VAL A 84 -8.41 -4.34 0.92
#